data_AF-A0A316SFX7-F1
#
_entry.id   AF-A0A316SFX7-F1
#
_cell.length_a   1.000
_cell.length_b   1.000
_cell.length_c   1.000
_cell.angle_alpha   90.00
_cell.angle_beta   90.00
_cell.angle_gamma   90.00
#
_symmetry.space_group_name_H-M   'P 1'
#
loop_
_entity.id
_entity.type
_entity.pdbx_description
1 polymer ?
#
loop_
_entity_poly.entity_id
_entity_poly.type
_entity_poly.pdbx_seq_one_letter_code
_entity_poly.pdbx_strand_id
1 'polypeptide(L)'
;MKYQIYIDPSPEENSDTAFEKVKKYHEDVFKKLEHVGITFSYKKYFYINFDEEVYNSVVLRGAGRKKLEVVSEEGHPVKCAEVLMMLETMSDYEIMDKLKMKKATYYRHKKAMLESDWYKEHGRNLELKDPNITDYIIKISPVF
;
A
#
# COMPACT_ATOMS: atom_id res chain seq x y z
N MET A 1 17.75 11.80 -13.41
CA MET A 1 18.71 11.79 -14.55
C MET A 1 18.49 10.50 -15.35
N LYS A 2 18.57 10.49 -16.69
CA LYS A 2 18.33 9.27 -17.50
C LYS A 2 19.67 8.63 -17.87
N TYR A 3 19.90 7.42 -17.39
CA TYR A 3 21.08 6.63 -17.73
C TYR A 3 20.72 5.59 -18.79
N GLN A 4 21.57 5.43 -19.80
CA GLN A 4 21.47 4.40 -20.84
C GLN A 4 22.71 3.50 -20.75
N ILE A 5 22.49 2.22 -20.46
CA ILE A 5 23.55 1.20 -20.46
C ILE A 5 23.44 0.42 -21.78
N TYR A 6 24.58 0.25 -22.45
CA TYR A 6 24.70 -0.40 -23.75
C TYR A 6 25.24 -1.82 -23.58
N ILE A 7 24.60 -2.78 -24.22
CA ILE A 7 25.09 -4.17 -24.32
C ILE A 7 25.09 -4.54 -25.79
N ASP A 8 26.24 -4.97 -26.31
CA ASP A 8 26.43 -5.39 -27.71
C ASP A 8 25.87 -6.80 -27.91
N PRO A 9 24.78 -6.99 -28.69
CA PRO A 9 24.23 -8.30 -28.93
C PRO A 9 25.09 -9.06 -29.95
N SER A 10 25.45 -10.30 -29.63
CA SER A 10 26.10 -11.24 -30.56
C SER A 10 25.30 -11.31 -31.89
N PRO A 11 25.98 -11.35 -33.05
CA PRO A 11 25.33 -11.21 -34.34
C PRO A 11 24.73 -12.55 -34.78
N GLU A 12 23.52 -12.89 -34.35
CA GLU A 12 22.71 -13.90 -35.06
C GLU A 12 21.19 -13.76 -34.78
N GLU A 13 20.44 -13.79 -35.89
CA GLU A 13 18.98 -13.90 -36.11
C GLU A 13 17.99 -12.96 -35.37
N ASN A 14 17.33 -12.09 -36.15
CA ASN A 14 16.11 -11.32 -35.85
C ASN A 14 15.88 -10.98 -34.36
N SER A 15 16.83 -10.25 -33.81
CA SER A 15 16.96 -9.87 -32.40
C SER A 15 15.76 -9.08 -31.84
N ASP A 16 15.04 -8.31 -32.67
CA ASP A 16 13.75 -7.69 -32.32
C ASP A 16 12.71 -8.74 -31.90
N THR A 17 12.58 -9.83 -32.65
CA THR A 17 11.63 -10.91 -32.30
C THR A 17 12.07 -11.72 -31.09
N ALA A 18 13.37 -11.79 -30.79
CA ALA A 18 13.87 -12.47 -29.60
C ALA A 18 13.57 -11.68 -28.32
N PHE A 19 13.81 -10.35 -28.33
CA PHE A 19 13.50 -9.49 -27.19
C PHE A 19 12.00 -9.47 -26.87
N GLU A 20 11.15 -9.34 -27.87
CA GLU A 20 9.69 -9.35 -27.64
C GLU A 20 9.19 -10.70 -27.11
N LYS A 21 9.80 -11.83 -27.53
CA LYS A 21 9.50 -13.15 -26.95
C LYS A 21 9.90 -13.22 -25.47
N VAL A 22 11.10 -12.75 -25.11
CA VAL A 22 11.57 -12.73 -23.72
C VAL A 22 10.71 -11.82 -22.85
N LYS A 23 10.37 -10.63 -23.36
CA LYS A 23 9.50 -9.67 -22.68
C LYS A 23 8.12 -10.26 -22.41
N LYS A 24 7.54 -10.96 -23.40
CA LYS A 24 6.26 -11.64 -23.26
C LYS A 24 6.33 -12.82 -22.28
N TYR A 25 7.40 -13.61 -22.30
CA TYR A 25 7.55 -14.74 -21.38
C TYR A 25 7.77 -14.31 -19.92
N HIS A 26 8.39 -13.14 -19.71
CA HIS A 26 8.67 -12.59 -18.38
C HIS A 26 7.90 -11.30 -18.08
N GLU A 27 6.68 -11.16 -18.60
CA GLU A 27 5.89 -9.92 -18.54
C GLU A 27 5.77 -9.36 -17.11
N ASP A 28 5.56 -10.23 -16.12
CA ASP A 28 5.44 -9.85 -14.71
C ASP A 28 6.73 -9.20 -14.16
N VAL A 29 7.89 -9.68 -14.60
CA VAL A 29 9.19 -9.15 -14.21
C VAL A 29 9.39 -7.78 -14.84
N PHE A 30 9.09 -7.64 -16.14
CA PHE A 30 9.18 -6.36 -16.84
C PHE A 30 8.22 -5.31 -16.28
N LYS A 31 6.98 -5.68 -15.94
CA LYS A 31 6.03 -4.79 -15.27
C LYS A 31 6.53 -4.32 -13.91
N LYS A 32 7.12 -5.22 -13.11
CA LYS A 32 7.70 -4.85 -11.81
C LYS A 32 8.89 -3.90 -11.96
N LEU A 33 9.73 -4.13 -12.97
CA LEU A 33 10.88 -3.27 -13.27
C LEU A 33 10.42 -1.90 -13.78
N GLU A 34 9.43 -1.85 -14.66
CA GLU A 34 8.84 -0.60 -15.17
C GLU A 34 8.18 0.21 -14.05
N HIS A 35 7.46 -0.45 -13.14
CA HIS A 35 6.89 0.18 -11.95
C HIS A 35 7.93 0.87 -11.06
N VAL A 36 9.17 0.36 -11.00
CA VAL A 36 10.26 1.01 -10.24
C VAL A 36 11.12 1.95 -11.09
N GLY A 37 10.69 2.27 -12.32
CA GLY A 37 11.39 3.21 -13.21
C GLY A 37 12.50 2.58 -14.05
N ILE A 38 12.54 1.25 -14.18
CA ILE A 38 13.52 0.54 -15.01
C ILE A 38 12.79 0.00 -16.26
N THR A 39 13.13 0.51 -17.43
CA THR A 39 12.55 0.03 -18.70
C THR A 39 13.62 -0.45 -19.65
N PHE A 40 13.27 -1.45 -20.44
CA PHE A 40 14.17 -2.06 -21.43
C PHE A 40 13.61 -1.79 -22.82
N SER A 41 14.49 -1.41 -23.74
CA SER A 41 14.14 -1.28 -25.15
C SER A 41 15.22 -1.86 -26.04
N TYR A 42 14.79 -2.39 -27.17
CA TYR A 42 15.67 -2.97 -28.16
C TYR A 42 15.44 -2.26 -29.50
N LYS A 43 16.54 -1.92 -30.20
CA LYS A 43 16.52 -1.35 -31.55
C LYS A 43 17.61 -1.99 -32.39
N LYS A 44 18.84 -1.49 -32.25
CA LYS A 44 20.07 -2.09 -32.78
C LYS A 44 20.94 -2.68 -31.66
N TYR A 45 20.77 -2.15 -30.46
CA TYR A 45 21.41 -2.57 -29.22
C TYR A 45 20.35 -2.72 -28.14
N PHE A 46 20.72 -3.38 -27.05
CA PHE A 46 19.90 -3.46 -25.86
C PHE A 46 20.12 -2.22 -24.99
N TYR A 47 19.04 -1.54 -24.64
CA TYR A 47 19.04 -0.34 -23.82
C TYR A 47 18.32 -0.61 -22.50
N ILE A 48 19.00 -0.29 -21.40
CA ILE A 48 18.38 -0.19 -20.07
C ILE A 48 18.21 1.30 -19.78
N ASN A 49 16.97 1.74 -19.59
CA ASN A 49 16.65 3.10 -19.17
C ASN A 49 16.31 3.10 -17.69
N PHE A 50 17.00 3.96 -16.93
CA PHE A 50 16.74 4.18 -15.51
C PHE A 50 16.14 5.57 -15.29
N ASP A 51 14.93 5.61 -14.76
CA ASP A 51 14.29 6.82 -14.26
C ASP A 51 14.52 6.94 -12.75
N GLU A 52 15.54 7.71 -12.41
CA GLU A 52 15.95 7.96 -11.03
C GLU A 52 14.85 8.60 -10.17
N GLU A 53 13.98 9.44 -10.74
CA GLU A 53 12.93 10.10 -9.99
C GLU A 53 11.82 9.11 -9.61
N VAL A 54 11.39 8.30 -10.58
CA VAL A 54 10.43 7.22 -10.34
C VAL A 54 11.00 6.21 -9.36
N TYR A 55 12.23 5.77 -9.56
CA TYR A 55 12.91 4.84 -8.65
C TYR A 55 12.97 5.40 -7.22
N ASN A 56 13.41 6.64 -7.05
CA ASN A 56 13.48 7.26 -5.74
C ASN A 56 12.10 7.42 -5.10
N SER A 57 11.06 7.73 -5.89
CA SER A 57 9.69 7.84 -5.37
C SER A 57 9.15 6.49 -4.88
N VAL A 58 9.33 5.42 -5.65
CA VAL A 58 8.73 4.11 -5.38
C VAL A 58 9.56 3.30 -4.38
N VAL A 59 10.88 3.25 -4.57
CA VAL A 59 11.79 2.43 -3.77
C VAL A 59 12.21 3.14 -2.49
N LEU A 60 12.64 4.41 -2.58
CA LEU A 60 13.15 5.14 -1.41
C LEU A 60 12.03 5.81 -0.59
N ARG A 61 11.06 6.45 -1.26
CA ARG A 61 9.98 7.18 -0.58
C ARG A 61 8.73 6.33 -0.36
N GLY A 62 8.65 5.13 -0.94
CA GLY A 62 7.51 4.22 -0.80
C GLY A 62 6.21 4.76 -1.40
N ALA A 63 6.28 5.69 -2.35
CA ALA A 63 5.12 6.17 -3.08
C ALA A 63 4.44 4.99 -3.79
N GLY A 64 3.12 4.86 -3.63
CA GLY A 64 2.35 3.72 -4.15
C GLY A 64 2.36 2.46 -3.28
N ARG A 65 3.10 2.42 -2.16
CA ARG A 65 2.91 1.33 -1.18
C ARG A 65 1.52 1.45 -0.58
N LYS A 66 0.73 0.37 -0.70
CA LYS A 66 -0.51 0.24 0.06
C LYS A 66 -0.19 0.43 1.54
N LYS A 67 -0.98 1.28 2.20
CA LYS A 67 -0.88 1.51 3.65
C LYS A 67 -0.94 0.13 4.31
N LEU A 68 0.05 -0.19 5.15
CA LEU A 68 -0.01 -1.43 5.95
C LEU A 68 -1.27 -1.33 6.81
N GLU A 69 -2.27 -2.14 6.48
CA GLU A 69 -3.48 -2.23 7.24
C GLU A 69 -3.15 -2.84 8.60
N VAL A 70 -3.75 -2.27 9.64
CA VAL A 70 -3.64 -2.78 11.00
C VAL A 70 -4.54 -4.00 11.03
N VAL A 71 -3.94 -5.17 11.21
CA VAL A 71 -4.66 -6.44 11.30
C VAL A 71 -4.75 -6.87 12.75
N SER A 72 -5.92 -7.39 13.13
CA SER A 72 -6.15 -8.00 14.44
C SER A 72 -5.35 -9.31 14.57
N GLU A 73 -5.33 -9.88 15.78
CA GLU A 73 -4.74 -11.22 16.02
C GLU A 73 -5.42 -12.32 15.17
N GLU A 74 -6.69 -12.13 14.82
CA GLU A 74 -7.47 -13.03 13.96
C GLU A 74 -7.23 -12.78 12.46
N GLY A 75 -6.38 -11.82 12.10
CA GLY A 75 -5.96 -11.54 10.73
C GLY A 75 -6.92 -10.70 9.89
N HIS A 76 -7.94 -10.09 10.49
CA HIS A 76 -8.84 -9.17 9.79
C HIS A 76 -8.42 -7.70 10.00
N PRO A 77 -8.64 -6.81 9.02
CA PRO A 77 -8.36 -5.38 9.18
C PRO A 77 -9.18 -4.80 10.34
N VAL A 78 -8.50 -4.15 11.26
CA VAL A 78 -9.12 -3.49 12.43
C VAL A 78 -9.88 -2.28 11.96
N LYS A 79 -11.16 -2.18 12.34
CA LYS A 79 -12.03 -1.05 11.99
C LYS A 79 -12.05 0.03 13.05
N CYS A 80 -12.37 1.25 12.62
CA CYS A 80 -12.53 2.39 13.50
C CYS A 80 -13.57 2.13 14.61
N ALA A 81 -14.69 1.46 14.30
CA ALA A 81 -15.70 1.11 15.28
C ALA A 81 -15.17 0.19 16.39
N GLU A 82 -14.29 -0.76 16.05
CA GLU A 82 -13.66 -1.65 17.03
C GLU A 82 -12.74 -0.88 17.97
N VAL A 83 -11.95 0.07 17.43
CA VAL A 83 -11.09 0.92 18.24
C VAL A 83 -11.90 1.82 19.17
N LEU A 84 -13.06 2.34 18.74
CA LEU A 84 -13.95 3.10 19.61
C LEU A 84 -14.48 2.26 20.77
N MET A 85 -14.89 1.01 20.52
CA MET A 85 -15.30 0.09 21.58
C MET A 85 -14.14 -0.22 22.54
N MET A 86 -12.92 -0.36 22.03
CA MET A 86 -11.74 -0.52 22.89
C MET A 86 -11.49 0.72 23.76
N LEU A 87 -11.68 1.94 23.23
CA LEU A 87 -11.50 3.18 24.00
C LEU A 87 -12.45 3.31 25.19
N GLU A 88 -13.57 2.58 25.22
CA GLU A 88 -14.47 2.55 26.38
C GLU A 88 -13.91 1.74 27.56
N THR A 89 -13.06 0.74 27.28
CA THR A 89 -12.65 -0.29 28.25
C THR A 89 -11.14 -0.39 28.43
N MET A 90 -10.35 0.15 27.50
CA MET A 90 -8.90 0.06 27.44
C MET A 90 -8.30 1.46 27.34
N SER A 91 -7.15 1.65 27.98
CA SER A 91 -6.32 2.84 27.79
C SER A 91 -5.65 2.83 26.42
N ASP A 92 -5.23 4.02 25.95
CA ASP A 92 -4.46 4.15 24.71
C ASP A 92 -3.22 3.25 24.70
N TYR A 93 -2.55 3.05 25.84
CA TYR A 93 -1.36 2.20 25.94
C TYR A 93 -1.67 0.72 25.72
N GLU A 94 -2.78 0.23 26.27
CA GLU A 94 -3.21 -1.15 26.09
C GLU A 94 -3.67 -1.40 24.65
N ILE A 95 -4.36 -0.44 24.02
CA ILE A 95 -4.76 -0.53 22.61
C ILE A 95 -3.53 -0.54 21.71
N MET A 96 -2.54 0.32 21.97
CA MET A 96 -1.29 0.33 21.21
C MET A 96 -0.55 -1.00 21.28
N ASP A 97 -0.48 -1.61 22.47
CA ASP A 97 0.17 -2.92 22.62
C ASP A 97 -0.65 -4.04 21.95
N LYS A 98 -1.97 -4.02 22.07
CA LYS A 98 -2.87 -4.98 21.42
C LYS A 98 -2.78 -4.94 19.90
N LEU A 99 -2.75 -3.73 19.33
CA LEU A 99 -2.62 -3.52 17.88
C LEU A 99 -1.17 -3.63 17.37
N LYS A 100 -0.21 -3.89 18.27
CA LYS A 100 1.24 -3.87 17.99
C LYS A 100 1.67 -2.62 17.21
N MET A 101 1.08 -1.48 17.58
CA MET A 101 1.21 -0.22 16.86
C MET A 101 2.13 0.75 17.58
N LYS A 102 3.04 1.39 16.83
CA LYS A 102 3.90 2.45 17.36
C LYS A 102 3.08 3.67 17.79
N LYS A 103 3.45 4.29 18.92
CA LYS A 103 2.79 5.47 19.51
C LYS A 103 2.43 6.58 18.50
N ALA A 104 3.40 7.01 17.69
CA ALA A 104 3.17 8.07 16.71
C ALA A 104 2.18 7.66 15.61
N THR A 105 2.16 6.40 15.22
CA THR A 105 1.19 5.88 14.23
C THR A 105 -0.20 5.83 14.84
N TYR A 106 -0.32 5.31 16.06
CA TYR A 106 -1.60 5.23 16.78
C TYR A 106 -2.29 6.59 16.89
N TYR A 107 -1.59 7.62 17.39
CA TYR A 107 -2.20 8.94 17.52
C TYR A 107 -2.57 9.59 16.18
N ARG A 108 -1.85 9.29 15.10
CA ARG A 108 -2.25 9.75 13.75
C ARG A 108 -3.52 9.08 13.28
N HIS A 109 -3.63 7.76 13.44
CA HIS A 109 -4.82 6.99 13.06
C HIS A 109 -6.02 7.39 13.94
N LYS A 110 -5.84 7.47 15.27
CA LYS A 110 -6.86 7.93 16.21
C LYS A 110 -7.38 9.33 15.86
N LYS A 111 -6.47 10.27 15.55
CA LYS A 111 -6.87 11.62 15.13
C LYS A 111 -7.67 11.59 13.82
N ALA A 112 -7.16 10.90 12.79
CA ALA A 112 -7.84 10.79 11.50
C ALA A 112 -9.23 10.14 11.63
N MET A 113 -9.36 9.12 12.47
CA MET A 113 -10.64 8.47 12.80
C MET A 113 -11.63 9.47 13.41
N LEU A 114 -11.23 10.17 14.48
CA LEU A 114 -12.10 11.11 15.19
C LEU A 114 -12.47 12.35 14.37
N GLU A 115 -11.65 12.70 13.37
CA GLU A 115 -11.92 13.81 12.45
C GLU A 115 -12.67 13.38 11.17
N SER A 116 -12.87 12.08 10.96
CA SER A 116 -13.51 11.53 9.76
C SER A 116 -15.00 11.84 9.67
N ASP A 117 -15.51 11.96 8.46
CA ASP A 117 -16.94 12.19 8.23
C ASP A 117 -17.79 11.00 8.70
N TRP A 118 -17.27 9.79 8.56
CA TRP A 118 -17.89 8.59 9.14
C TRP A 118 -18.11 8.74 10.65
N TYR A 119 -17.10 9.20 11.40
CA TYR A 119 -17.24 9.38 12.85
C TYR A 119 -18.23 10.47 13.22
N LYS A 120 -18.24 11.60 12.48
CA LYS A 120 -19.20 12.69 12.71
C LYS A 120 -20.64 12.24 12.49
N GLU A 121 -20.87 11.37 11.51
CA GLU A 121 -22.20 10.85 11.17
C GLU A 121 -22.66 9.74 12.13
N HIS A 122 -21.75 8.84 12.54
CA HIS A 122 -22.11 7.60 13.24
C HIS A 122 -21.70 7.55 14.72
N GLY A 123 -20.81 8.43 15.17
CA GLY A 123 -20.21 8.39 16.52
C GLY A 123 -21.26 8.42 17.63
N ARG A 124 -22.28 9.28 17.51
CA ARG A 124 -23.38 9.36 18.47
C ARG A 124 -24.16 8.03 18.59
N ASN A 125 -24.37 7.32 17.49
CA ASN A 125 -25.11 6.05 17.51
C ASN A 125 -24.27 4.93 18.14
N LEU A 126 -22.95 4.97 17.99
CA LEU A 126 -22.03 4.06 18.69
C LEU A 126 -22.04 4.33 20.20
N GLU A 127 -22.01 5.59 20.61
CA GLU A 127 -22.09 5.98 22.03
C GLU A 127 -23.42 5.59 22.69
N LEU A 128 -24.52 5.61 21.95
CA LEU A 128 -25.85 5.23 22.43
C LEU A 128 -26.07 3.70 22.53
N LYS A 129 -25.18 2.89 21.93
CA LYS A 129 -25.21 1.41 21.97
C LYS A 129 -26.54 0.77 21.56
N ASP A 130 -27.21 1.31 20.54
CA ASP A 130 -28.41 0.69 19.97
C ASP A 130 -28.03 -0.63 19.26
N PRO A 131 -28.40 -1.81 19.79
CA PRO A 131 -27.91 -3.10 19.29
C PRO A 131 -28.22 -3.35 17.81
N ASN A 132 -29.35 -2.83 17.31
CA ASN A 132 -29.75 -3.03 15.91
C ASN A 132 -28.91 -2.20 14.94
N ILE A 133 -28.38 -1.07 15.42
CA ILE A 133 -27.64 -0.11 14.61
C ILE A 133 -26.13 -0.34 14.75
N THR A 134 -25.66 -0.75 15.93
CA THR A 134 -24.23 -0.97 16.22
C THR A 134 -23.60 -2.00 15.27
N ASP A 135 -24.24 -3.15 15.06
CA ASP A 135 -23.72 -4.20 14.15
C ASP A 135 -23.59 -3.69 12.70
N TYR A 136 -24.57 -2.90 12.25
CA TYR A 136 -24.54 -2.28 10.94
C TYR A 136 -23.40 -1.27 10.82
N ILE A 137 -23.23 -0.40 11.81
CA ILE A 137 -22.17 0.61 11.83
C ILE A 137 -20.78 -0.04 11.84
N ILE A 138 -20.57 -1.11 12.62
CA ILE A 138 -19.31 -1.87 12.62
C ILE A 138 -19.03 -2.44 11.23
N LYS A 139 -20.05 -2.95 10.54
CA LYS A 139 -19.89 -3.51 9.19
C LYS A 139 -19.44 -2.46 8.16
N ILE A 140 -19.99 -1.25 8.21
CA ILE A 140 -19.64 -0.18 7.26
C ILE A 140 -18.47 0.69 7.69
N SER A 141 -17.97 0.52 8.91
CA SER A 141 -16.86 1.31 9.46
C SER A 141 -15.59 1.16 8.62
N PRO A 142 -14.86 2.27 8.37
CA PRO A 142 -13.58 2.22 7.68
C PRO A 142 -12.52 1.49 8.51
N VAL A 143 -11.47 1.03 7.83
CA VAL A 143 -10.28 0.48 8.47
C VAL A 143 -9.55 1.59 9.24
N PHE A 144 -9.05 1.25 10.43
CA PHE A 144 -8.36 2.16 11.34
C PHE A 144 -7.00 2.61 10.82
#